data_AF-A0A955QQN9-F1
#
_entry.id   AF-A0A955QQN9-F1
#
_cell.length_a   1.000
_cell.length_b   1.000
_cell.length_c   1.000
_cell.angle_alpha   90.00
_cell.angle_beta   90.00
_cell.angle_gamma   90.00
#
_symmetry.space_group_name_H-M   'P 1'
#
loop_
_entity.id
_entity.type
_entity.pdbx_description
1 polymer ?
#
loop_
_entity_poly.entity_id
_entity_poly.type
_entity_poly.pdbx_seq_one_letter_code
_entity_poly.pdbx_strand_id
1 'polypeptide(L)'
;YFEKAKSQRGPRKVLDGRTWDAIYCMRDVLRELPIHLVEQDVFMTPDAFMATMASSYAKKRDRTLHVAKVRKIREFQTRYWALVRQTAKACKTTERIILLELGIRASMINQYDRITGNSILEVTEKVLKERKRLSFDDMHQVIQDFIHSQKLQPDPDRTVHRKNVNAVEARQSKRVMTKLMGLVRDNRESL
;
A
#
# COMPACT_ATOMS: atom_id res chain seq x y z
N TYR A 1 1.76 10.25 -15.66
CA TYR A 1 1.31 11.62 -15.28
C TYR A 1 1.28 11.75 -13.77
N PHE A 2 0.38 11.04 -13.09
CA PHE A 2 0.19 11.14 -11.63
C PHE A 2 1.40 10.69 -10.79
N GLU A 3 2.06 9.60 -11.16
CA GLU A 3 3.26 9.10 -10.48
C GLU A 3 4.44 10.10 -10.46
N LYS A 4 4.52 10.96 -11.48
CA LYS A 4 5.57 11.99 -11.60
C LYS A 4 5.23 13.27 -10.83
N ALA A 5 4.03 13.39 -10.25
CA ALA A 5 3.62 14.57 -9.52
C ALA A 5 4.19 14.56 -8.10
N LYS A 6 5.04 15.52 -7.80
CA LYS A 6 5.78 15.62 -6.55
C LYS A 6 5.42 16.88 -5.78
N SER A 7 5.49 16.79 -4.45
CA SER A 7 5.15 17.90 -3.56
C SER A 7 5.99 19.13 -3.85
N GLN A 8 5.40 20.33 -3.86
CA GLN A 8 6.17 21.56 -4.02
C GLN A 8 7.09 21.88 -2.84
N ARG A 9 7.01 21.14 -1.73
CA ARG A 9 7.99 21.25 -0.63
C ARG A 9 9.42 20.91 -1.08
N GLY A 10 9.56 20.26 -2.23
CA GLY A 10 10.85 19.84 -2.77
C GLY A 10 11.40 18.60 -2.06
N PRO A 11 12.60 18.15 -2.44
CA PRO A 11 13.26 17.03 -1.81
C PRO A 11 13.69 17.39 -0.37
N ARG A 12 13.43 16.50 0.60
CA ARG A 12 13.92 16.63 1.98
C ARG A 12 14.94 15.54 2.30
N LYS A 13 15.84 15.83 3.25
CA LYS A 13 16.73 14.81 3.82
C LYS A 13 15.92 13.89 4.73
N VAL A 14 16.16 12.60 4.58
CA VAL A 14 15.67 11.52 5.44
C VAL A 14 16.86 10.65 5.83
N LEU A 15 16.66 9.73 6.77
CA LEU A 15 17.73 8.86 7.26
C LEU A 15 18.33 8.00 6.13
N ASP A 16 17.51 7.62 5.15
CA ASP A 16 17.90 6.83 3.97
C ASP A 16 18.35 7.69 2.76
N GLY A 17 18.58 9.00 2.94
CA GLY A 17 19.06 9.88 1.87
C GLY A 17 18.14 11.07 1.60
N ARG A 18 17.62 11.19 0.36
CA ARG A 18 16.70 12.28 -0.04
C ARG A 18 15.40 11.72 -0.55
N THR A 19 14.29 12.13 0.06
CA THR A 19 12.94 11.78 -0.38
C THR A 19 12.25 12.96 -1.05
N TRP A 20 11.36 12.67 -1.99
CA TRP A 20 10.44 13.66 -2.56
C TRP A 20 9.02 13.11 -2.58
N ASP A 21 8.20 13.59 -1.63
CA ASP A 21 6.84 13.10 -1.40
C ASP A 21 6.01 13.11 -2.68
N ALA A 22 5.34 11.99 -2.94
CA ALA A 22 4.34 11.90 -3.98
C ALA A 22 3.05 12.61 -3.54
N ILE A 23 2.48 13.41 -4.45
CA ILE A 23 1.16 14.03 -4.23
C ILE A 23 0.04 12.99 -4.42
N TYR A 24 0.30 11.97 -5.25
CA TYR A 24 -0.67 10.94 -5.54
C TYR A 24 -0.12 9.55 -5.24
N CYS A 25 -0.86 8.79 -4.46
CA CYS A 25 -0.59 7.39 -4.16
C CYS A 25 -1.28 6.51 -5.21
N MET A 26 -0.54 6.10 -6.24
CA MET A 26 -1.09 5.20 -7.27
C MET A 26 -1.49 3.84 -6.71
N ARG A 27 -0.87 3.42 -5.60
CA ARG A 27 -1.17 2.15 -4.91
C ARG A 27 -2.62 2.10 -4.42
N ASP A 28 -3.13 3.21 -3.90
CA ASP A 28 -4.50 3.28 -3.40
C ASP A 28 -5.51 3.14 -4.54
N VAL A 29 -5.30 3.85 -5.66
CA VAL A 29 -6.15 3.70 -6.85
C VAL A 29 -6.11 2.29 -7.41
N LEU A 30 -4.93 1.68 -7.51
CA LEU A 30 -4.80 0.34 -8.07
C LEU A 30 -5.48 -0.73 -7.21
N ARG A 31 -5.64 -0.49 -5.91
CA ARG A 31 -6.40 -1.37 -5.01
C ARG A 31 -7.90 -1.13 -5.09
N GLU A 32 -8.32 0.13 -5.08
CA GLU A 32 -9.74 0.52 -4.93
C GLU A 32 -10.51 0.49 -6.27
N LEU A 33 -9.85 0.83 -7.38
CA LEU A 33 -10.48 0.91 -8.69
C LEU A 33 -11.08 -0.43 -9.17
N PRO A 34 -10.40 -1.59 -9.08
CA PRO A 34 -11.01 -2.86 -9.48
C PRO A 34 -12.27 -3.17 -8.67
N ILE A 35 -12.28 -2.88 -7.36
CA ILE A 35 -13.43 -3.12 -6.48
C ILE A 35 -14.61 -2.24 -6.91
N HIS A 36 -14.36 -0.94 -7.09
CA HIS A 36 -15.38 0.01 -7.54
C HIS A 36 -16.03 -0.41 -8.86
N LEU A 37 -15.23 -0.85 -9.83
CA LEU A 37 -15.72 -1.29 -11.13
C LEU A 37 -16.54 -2.59 -11.04
N VAL A 38 -16.22 -3.50 -10.12
CA VAL A 38 -17.03 -4.72 -9.88
C VAL A 38 -18.39 -4.38 -9.27
N GLU A 39 -18.43 -3.41 -8.36
CA GLU A 39 -19.63 -3.05 -7.63
C GLU A 39 -20.60 -2.18 -8.44
N GLN A 40 -20.08 -1.19 -9.16
CA GLN A 40 -20.90 -0.17 -9.82
C GLN A 40 -20.98 -0.30 -11.34
N ASP A 41 -20.09 -1.09 -11.97
CA ASP A 41 -19.96 -1.25 -13.42
C ASP A 41 -19.87 0.10 -14.20
N VAL A 42 -19.40 1.15 -13.52
CA VAL A 42 -19.22 2.50 -14.08
C VAL A 42 -17.86 3.06 -13.68
N PHE A 43 -17.36 3.99 -14.50
CA PHE A 43 -16.15 4.70 -14.16
C PHE A 43 -16.35 5.60 -12.94
N MET A 44 -15.34 5.60 -12.08
CA MET A 44 -15.27 6.46 -10.93
C MET A 44 -15.30 7.92 -11.37
N THR A 45 -16.07 8.74 -10.66
CA THR A 45 -16.11 10.18 -10.94
C THR A 45 -14.72 10.79 -10.72
N PRO A 46 -14.35 11.86 -11.45
CA PRO A 46 -13.07 12.52 -11.25
C PRO A 46 -12.80 12.92 -9.79
N ASP A 47 -13.83 13.34 -9.07
CA ASP A 47 -13.75 13.70 -7.65
C ASP A 47 -13.42 12.50 -6.76
N ALA A 48 -14.15 11.39 -6.93
CA ALA A 48 -13.88 10.17 -6.18
C ALA A 48 -12.49 9.61 -6.51
N PHE A 49 -12.10 9.61 -7.78
CA PHE A 49 -10.78 9.16 -8.21
C PHE A 49 -9.65 9.99 -7.59
N MET A 50 -9.81 11.32 -7.56
CA MET A 50 -8.85 12.21 -6.91
C MET A 50 -8.81 12.00 -5.40
N ALA A 51 -9.95 11.78 -4.76
CA ALA A 51 -10.02 11.52 -3.32
C ALA A 51 -9.29 10.22 -2.95
N THR A 52 -9.50 9.16 -3.74
CA THR A 52 -8.84 7.86 -3.56
C THR A 52 -7.33 7.94 -3.73
N MET A 53 -6.85 8.75 -4.68
CA MET A 53 -5.43 8.81 -5.01
C MET A 53 -4.64 9.85 -4.22
N ALA A 54 -5.31 10.81 -3.56
CA ALA A 54 -4.64 11.91 -2.90
C ALA A 54 -3.87 11.43 -1.66
N SER A 55 -2.57 11.71 -1.62
CA SER A 55 -1.76 11.42 -0.44
C SER A 55 -2.13 12.31 0.74
N SER A 56 -1.74 11.89 1.95
CA SER A 56 -1.86 12.72 3.16
C SER A 56 -1.12 14.06 3.02
N TYR A 57 -0.05 14.08 2.21
CA TYR A 57 0.75 15.26 1.90
C TYR A 57 0.14 16.20 0.84
N ALA A 58 -0.89 15.75 0.11
CA ALA A 58 -1.53 16.54 -0.95
C ALA A 58 -2.30 17.74 -0.38
N LYS A 59 -1.94 18.95 -0.79
CA LYS A 59 -2.65 20.18 -0.37
C LYS A 59 -3.97 20.33 -1.14
N LYS A 60 -4.87 21.20 -0.66
CA LYS A 60 -6.16 21.48 -1.31
C LYS A 60 -6.03 21.80 -2.81
N ARG A 61 -5.04 22.62 -3.18
CA ARG A 61 -4.72 22.96 -4.58
C ARG A 61 -4.31 21.75 -5.44
N ASP A 62 -3.67 20.76 -4.84
CA ASP A 62 -3.22 19.55 -5.52
C ASP A 62 -4.42 18.62 -5.78
N ARG A 63 -5.43 18.67 -4.89
CA ARG A 63 -6.71 17.98 -5.04
C ARG A 63 -7.67 18.69 -6.00
N THR A 64 -7.47 19.98 -6.28
CA THR A 64 -8.31 20.74 -7.21
C THR A 64 -8.30 20.12 -8.60
N LEU A 65 -9.49 19.83 -9.11
CA LEU A 65 -9.70 19.36 -10.47
C LEU A 65 -9.64 20.52 -11.47
N HIS A 66 -8.87 20.30 -12.53
CA HIS A 66 -8.85 21.15 -13.72
C HIS A 66 -9.06 20.28 -14.95
N VAL A 67 -9.45 20.89 -16.07
CA VAL A 67 -9.76 20.19 -17.33
C VAL A 67 -8.68 19.18 -17.73
N ALA A 68 -7.41 19.55 -17.59
CA ALA A 68 -6.28 18.66 -17.90
C ALA A 68 -6.22 17.42 -16.98
N LYS A 69 -6.48 17.57 -15.67
CA LYS A 69 -6.50 16.45 -14.72
C LYS A 69 -7.69 15.54 -15.00
N VAL A 70 -8.88 16.10 -15.20
CA VAL A 70 -10.09 15.33 -15.54
C VAL A 70 -9.85 14.48 -16.79
N ARG A 71 -9.24 15.06 -17.83
CA ARG A 71 -8.85 14.32 -19.03
C ARG A 71 -7.89 13.16 -18.72
N LYS A 72 -6.90 13.38 -17.86
CA LYS A 72 -5.93 12.34 -17.47
C LYS A 72 -6.55 11.24 -16.61
N ILE A 73 -7.52 11.56 -15.76
CA ILE A 73 -8.28 10.58 -14.98
C ILE A 73 -9.10 9.70 -15.92
N ARG A 74 -9.84 10.31 -16.85
CA ARG A 74 -10.62 9.57 -17.85
C ARG A 74 -9.72 8.67 -18.71
N GLU A 75 -8.61 9.22 -19.22
CA GLU A 75 -7.64 8.45 -20.00
C GLU A 75 -7.09 7.25 -19.21
N PHE A 76 -6.80 7.42 -17.91
CA PHE A 76 -6.35 6.33 -17.05
C PHE A 76 -7.43 5.24 -16.95
N GLN A 77 -8.66 5.60 -16.59
CA GLN A 77 -9.75 4.64 -16.40
C GLN A 77 -10.10 3.92 -17.69
N THR A 78 -10.14 4.62 -18.83
CA THR A 78 -10.39 4.00 -20.14
C THR A 78 -9.30 2.99 -20.51
N ARG A 79 -8.02 3.32 -20.31
CA ARG A 79 -6.91 2.40 -20.60
C ARG A 79 -6.90 1.21 -19.64
N TYR A 80 -7.18 1.45 -18.36
CA TYR A 80 -7.30 0.39 -17.36
C TYR A 80 -8.40 -0.60 -17.74
N TRP A 81 -9.58 -0.11 -18.10
CA TRP A 81 -10.69 -0.95 -18.55
C TRP A 81 -10.37 -1.71 -19.83
N ALA A 82 -9.74 -1.05 -20.82
CA ALA A 82 -9.31 -1.72 -22.05
C ALA A 82 -8.35 -2.89 -21.76
N LEU A 83 -7.43 -2.72 -20.80
CA LEU A 83 -6.53 -3.79 -20.37
C LEU A 83 -7.31 -4.95 -19.76
N VAL A 84 -8.24 -4.67 -18.83
CA VAL A 84 -9.10 -5.70 -18.20
C VAL A 84 -9.86 -6.50 -19.27
N ARG A 85 -10.47 -5.82 -20.25
CA ARG A 85 -11.18 -6.48 -21.35
C ARG A 85 -10.28 -7.37 -22.18
N GLN A 86 -9.08 -6.89 -22.51
CA GLN A 86 -8.13 -7.65 -23.31
C GLN A 86 -7.62 -8.88 -22.54
N THR A 87 -7.37 -8.75 -21.24
CA THR A 87 -6.99 -9.86 -20.36
C THR A 87 -8.12 -10.87 -20.23
N ALA A 88 -9.37 -10.42 -20.03
CA ALA A 88 -10.54 -11.30 -19.95
C ALA A 88 -10.69 -12.14 -21.24
N LYS A 89 -10.53 -11.50 -22.40
CA LYS A 89 -10.54 -12.18 -23.70
C LYS A 89 -9.40 -13.20 -23.83
N ALA A 90 -8.18 -12.84 -23.45
CA ALA A 90 -7.02 -13.73 -23.53
C ALA A 90 -7.14 -14.94 -22.61
N CYS A 91 -7.68 -14.75 -21.40
CA CYS A 91 -7.89 -15.80 -20.40
C CYS A 91 -9.23 -16.56 -20.56
N LYS A 92 -10.03 -16.24 -21.59
CA LYS A 92 -11.36 -16.83 -21.84
C LYS A 92 -12.28 -16.80 -20.61
N THR A 93 -12.28 -15.66 -19.93
CA THR A 93 -13.08 -15.44 -18.70
C THR A 93 -13.83 -14.11 -18.80
N THR A 94 -14.60 -13.77 -17.77
CA THR A 94 -15.36 -12.51 -17.72
C THR A 94 -14.54 -11.36 -17.16
N GLU A 95 -14.86 -10.14 -17.57
CA GLU A 95 -14.28 -8.89 -17.04
C GLU A 95 -14.40 -8.85 -15.51
N ARG A 96 -15.55 -9.28 -14.98
CA ARG A 96 -15.82 -9.36 -13.54
C ARG A 96 -14.84 -10.27 -12.79
N ILE A 97 -14.54 -11.47 -13.32
CA ILE A 97 -13.58 -12.40 -12.69
C ILE A 97 -12.18 -11.79 -12.68
N ILE A 98 -11.76 -11.18 -13.79
CA ILE A 98 -10.46 -10.49 -13.85
C ILE A 98 -10.38 -9.36 -12.84
N LEU A 99 -11.42 -8.53 -12.72
CA LEU A 99 -11.44 -7.42 -11.76
C LEU A 99 -11.40 -7.91 -10.31
N LEU A 100 -12.10 -9.00 -9.98
CA LEU A 100 -12.04 -9.62 -8.65
C LEU A 100 -10.63 -10.13 -8.35
N GLU A 101 -10.00 -10.84 -9.29
CA GLU A 101 -8.62 -11.32 -9.12
C GLU A 101 -7.65 -10.14 -8.98
N LEU A 102 -7.79 -9.11 -9.81
CA LEU A 102 -7.00 -7.89 -9.73
C LEU A 102 -7.19 -7.19 -8.38
N GLY A 103 -8.42 -7.09 -7.88
CA GLY A 103 -8.69 -6.50 -6.57
C GLY A 103 -8.02 -7.27 -5.43
N ILE A 104 -8.12 -8.60 -5.45
CA ILE A 104 -7.46 -9.47 -4.45
C ILE A 104 -5.93 -9.29 -4.52
N ARG A 105 -5.34 -9.41 -5.71
CA ARG A 105 -3.88 -9.28 -5.89
C ARG A 105 -3.39 -7.88 -5.56
N ALA A 106 -4.11 -6.85 -5.99
CA ALA A 106 -3.78 -5.47 -5.69
C ALA A 106 -3.89 -5.18 -4.19
N SER A 107 -4.85 -5.78 -3.48
CA SER A 107 -4.96 -5.61 -2.02
C SER A 107 -3.75 -6.16 -1.27
N MET A 108 -3.16 -7.26 -1.74
CA MET A 108 -1.95 -7.86 -1.19
C MET A 108 -0.67 -7.14 -1.61
N ILE A 109 -0.53 -6.77 -2.88
CA ILE A 109 0.68 -6.11 -3.41
C ILE A 109 0.79 -4.65 -2.93
N ASN A 110 -0.37 -3.98 -2.80
CA ASN A 110 -0.48 -2.57 -2.44
C ASN A 110 -1.01 -2.40 -1.01
N GLN A 111 -0.59 -3.26 -0.09
CA GLN A 111 -0.89 -3.09 1.33
C GLN A 111 -0.40 -1.73 1.84
N TYR A 112 -1.18 -1.16 2.76
CA TYR A 112 -0.87 0.12 3.38
C TYR A 112 0.42 0.09 4.20
N ASP A 113 0.74 -1.07 4.75
CA ASP A 113 1.86 -1.27 5.67
C ASP A 113 3.08 -1.84 4.93
N ARG A 114 3.24 -1.51 3.65
CA ARG A 114 4.42 -1.89 2.84
C ARG A 114 5.61 -0.99 3.18
N ILE A 115 6.74 -1.61 3.53
CA ILE A 115 7.98 -0.91 3.86
C ILE A 115 8.46 -0.03 2.71
N THR A 116 8.77 1.22 3.06
CA THR A 116 9.59 2.18 2.32
C THR A 116 10.98 2.29 2.97
N GLY A 117 11.97 2.80 2.24
CA GLY A 117 13.36 2.94 2.73
C GLY A 117 13.48 3.73 4.04
N ASN A 118 12.67 4.77 4.23
CA ASN A 118 12.63 5.48 5.53
C ASN A 118 11.97 4.65 6.64
N SER A 119 10.89 3.91 6.32
CA SER A 119 10.16 3.13 7.32
C SER A 119 10.97 2.00 7.94
N ILE A 120 11.91 1.39 7.20
CA ILE A 120 12.74 0.30 7.75
C ILE A 120 13.72 0.84 8.81
N LEU A 121 14.21 2.06 8.64
CA LEU A 121 15.12 2.71 9.60
C LEU A 121 14.36 3.07 10.88
N GLU A 122 13.16 3.62 10.77
CA GLU A 122 12.31 3.92 11.93
C GLU A 122 11.88 2.64 12.68
N VAL A 123 11.51 1.59 11.94
CA VAL A 123 11.23 0.27 12.53
C VAL A 123 12.45 -0.28 13.25
N THR A 124 13.63 -0.22 12.64
CA THR A 124 14.88 -0.69 13.25
C THR A 124 15.18 0.07 14.53
N GLU A 125 15.07 1.40 14.53
CA GLU A 125 15.28 2.22 15.72
C GLU A 125 14.28 1.86 16.84
N LYS A 126 13.01 1.63 16.49
CA LYS A 126 11.97 1.22 17.44
C LYS A 126 12.26 -0.14 18.06
N VAL A 127 12.65 -1.12 17.24
CA VAL A 127 13.03 -2.47 17.70
C VAL A 127 14.23 -2.40 18.63
N LEU A 128 15.25 -1.60 18.30
CA LEU A 128 16.44 -1.40 19.14
C LEU A 128 16.09 -0.74 20.48
N LYS A 129 15.12 0.18 20.53
CA LYS A 129 14.65 0.82 21.78
C LYS A 129 13.89 -0.16 22.67
N GLU A 130 13.03 -0.99 22.09
CA GLU A 130 12.23 -1.97 22.84
C GLU A 130 13.03 -3.25 23.16
N ARG A 131 14.25 -3.42 22.62
CA ARG A 131 15.17 -4.55 22.93
C ARG A 131 15.35 -4.81 24.41
N LYS A 132 15.39 -3.76 25.23
CA LYS A 132 15.62 -3.87 26.68
C LYS A 132 14.41 -4.49 27.42
N ARG A 133 13.25 -4.60 26.76
CA ARG A 133 11.98 -5.03 27.36
C ARG A 133 11.46 -6.35 26.79
N LEU A 134 12.08 -6.87 25.74
CA LEU A 134 11.68 -8.11 25.07
C LEU A 134 12.71 -9.20 25.32
N SER A 135 12.25 -10.45 25.45
CA SER A 135 13.15 -11.59 25.42
C SER A 135 13.77 -11.75 24.02
N PHE A 136 14.85 -12.52 23.92
CA PHE A 136 15.47 -12.84 22.62
C PHE A 136 14.48 -13.55 21.68
N ASP A 137 13.67 -14.46 22.22
CA ASP A 137 12.66 -15.22 21.47
C ASP A 137 11.53 -14.32 20.99
N ASP A 138 11.05 -13.40 21.83
CA ASP A 138 10.05 -12.39 21.43
C ASP A 138 10.56 -11.50 20.31
N MET A 139 11.82 -11.05 20.42
CA MET A 139 12.44 -10.23 19.38
C MET A 139 12.55 -10.99 18.06
N HIS A 140 12.99 -12.25 18.12
CA HIS A 140 13.06 -13.10 16.94
C HIS A 140 11.67 -13.28 16.31
N GLN A 141 10.64 -13.55 17.12
CA GLN A 141 9.28 -13.71 16.63
C GLN A 141 8.73 -12.43 16.01
N VAL A 142 8.95 -11.26 16.63
CA VAL A 142 8.54 -9.97 16.07
C VAL A 142 9.22 -9.71 14.73
N ILE A 143 10.51 -10.02 14.58
CA ILE A 143 11.24 -9.85 13.32
C ILE A 143 10.71 -10.84 12.26
N GLN A 144 10.46 -12.10 12.62
CA GLN A 144 9.91 -13.10 11.69
C GLN A 144 8.49 -12.74 11.24
N ASP A 145 7.63 -12.33 12.17
CA ASP A 145 6.27 -11.87 11.86
C ASP A 145 6.29 -10.63 10.96
N PHE A 146 7.23 -9.71 11.22
CA PHE A 146 7.45 -8.54 10.37
C PHE A 146 7.93 -8.92 8.97
N ILE A 147 8.96 -9.76 8.83
CA ILE A 147 9.42 -10.24 7.51
C ILE A 147 8.29 -10.96 6.76
N HIS A 148 7.55 -11.82 7.45
CA HIS A 148 6.45 -12.58 6.87
C HIS A 148 5.34 -11.65 6.36
N SER A 149 4.96 -10.64 7.13
CA SER A 149 3.96 -9.65 6.71
C SER A 149 4.38 -8.80 5.50
N GLN A 150 5.68 -8.73 5.20
CA GLN A 150 6.21 -8.03 4.03
C GLN A 150 6.39 -8.95 2.81
N LYS A 151 6.13 -10.26 2.94
CA LYS A 151 6.15 -11.18 1.79
C LYS A 151 4.93 -10.91 0.90
N LEU A 152 5.18 -10.29 -0.24
CA LEU A 152 4.18 -9.95 -1.26
C LEU A 152 3.86 -11.15 -2.17
N GLN A 153 3.49 -12.30 -1.59
CA GLN A 153 3.04 -13.47 -2.36
C GLN A 153 1.51 -13.49 -2.43
N PRO A 154 0.91 -13.10 -3.56
CA PRO A 154 -0.52 -13.25 -3.77
C PRO A 154 -0.93 -14.70 -4.01
N ASP A 155 0.02 -15.56 -4.39
CA ASP A 155 -0.20 -16.99 -4.58
C ASP A 155 0.03 -17.72 -3.24
N PRO A 156 -0.87 -18.64 -2.84
CA PRO A 156 -0.80 -19.28 -1.54
C PRO A 156 0.44 -20.18 -1.44
N ASP A 157 1.37 -19.84 -0.54
CA ASP A 157 2.43 -20.76 -0.15
C ASP A 157 1.86 -21.86 0.75
N ARG A 158 2.15 -23.12 0.39
CA ARG A 158 1.82 -24.28 1.21
C ARG A 158 2.64 -24.22 2.50
N THR A 159 1.93 -24.23 3.62
CA THR A 159 2.39 -24.50 5.00
C THR A 159 3.24 -23.44 5.69
N VAL A 160 2.68 -22.87 6.77
CA VAL A 160 3.46 -22.24 7.85
C VAL A 160 3.01 -22.85 9.17
N HIS A 161 3.87 -23.65 9.80
CA HIS A 161 3.67 -24.13 11.16
C HIS A 161 3.89 -22.99 12.16
N ARG A 162 2.83 -22.56 12.84
CA ARG A 162 2.95 -21.65 13.99
C ARG A 162 3.29 -22.46 15.24
N LYS A 163 4.40 -22.12 15.92
CA LYS A 163 4.69 -22.62 17.27
C LYS A 163 3.82 -21.85 18.30
N ASN A 164 3.37 -22.56 19.33
CA ASN A 164 2.56 -22.01 20.42
C ASN A 164 3.44 -21.13 21.34
N VAL A 165 3.13 -19.84 21.42
CA VAL A 165 3.79 -18.87 22.33
C VAL A 165 2.86 -18.60 23.53
N ASN A 166 3.41 -18.35 24.72
CA ASN A 166 2.64 -18.08 25.94
C ASN A 166 1.78 -16.80 25.80
N ALA A 167 0.62 -16.76 26.47
CA ALA A 167 -0.40 -15.72 26.27
C ALA A 167 0.02 -14.27 26.65
N VAL A 168 1.02 -14.12 27.54
CA VAL A 168 1.53 -12.81 27.98
C VAL A 168 2.56 -12.26 26.99
N GLU A 169 3.50 -13.09 26.56
CA GLU A 169 4.50 -12.81 25.51
C GLU A 169 3.80 -12.48 24.18
N ALA A 170 2.76 -13.25 23.82
CA ALA A 170 1.92 -12.99 22.66
C ALA A 170 1.26 -11.59 22.68
N ARG A 171 0.91 -11.05 23.86
CA ARG A 171 0.31 -9.70 23.97
C ARG A 171 1.34 -8.59 23.79
N GLN A 172 2.56 -8.74 24.31
CA GLN A 172 3.62 -7.73 24.17
C GLN A 172 4.17 -7.71 22.74
N SER A 173 4.48 -8.88 22.18
CA SER A 173 4.94 -9.03 20.79
C SER A 173 3.89 -8.51 19.79
N LYS A 174 2.59 -8.77 20.03
CA LYS A 174 1.50 -8.18 19.23
C LYS A 174 1.42 -6.66 19.34
N ARG A 175 1.62 -6.07 20.53
CA ARG A 175 1.66 -4.61 20.72
C ARG A 175 2.81 -3.96 19.96
N VAL A 176 3.99 -4.57 19.99
CA VAL A 176 5.15 -4.09 19.23
C VAL A 176 4.88 -4.19 17.75
N MET A 177 4.38 -5.33 17.26
CA MET A 177 3.98 -5.53 15.87
C MET A 177 2.96 -4.50 15.38
N THR A 178 1.90 -4.20 16.14
CA THR A 178 0.93 -3.15 15.80
C THR A 178 1.59 -1.77 15.71
N LYS A 179 2.53 -1.44 16.61
CA LYS A 179 3.27 -0.18 16.54
C LYS A 179 4.18 -0.12 15.31
N LEU A 180 4.84 -1.22 14.94
CA LEU A 180 5.69 -1.29 13.75
C LEU A 180 4.86 -1.10 12.48
N MET A 181 3.71 -1.77 12.37
CA MET A 181 2.78 -1.59 11.25
C MET A 181 2.26 -0.17 11.14
N GLY A 182 1.93 0.47 12.26
CA GLY A 182 1.56 1.89 12.29
C GLY A 182 2.65 2.79 11.71
N LEU A 183 3.92 2.58 12.09
CA LEU A 183 5.04 3.38 11.58
C LEU A 183 5.25 3.19 10.07
N VAL A 184 5.11 1.96 9.59
CA VAL A 184 5.20 1.68 8.15
C VAL A 184 4.06 2.36 7.39
N ARG A 185 2.84 2.31 7.94
CA ARG A 185 1.67 3.00 7.38
C ARG A 185 1.86 4.51 7.31
N ASP A 186 2.38 5.12 8.36
CA ASP A 186 2.61 6.57 8.43
C ASP A 186 3.67 7.02 7.40
N ASN A 187 4.62 6.14 7.08
CA ASN A 187 5.68 6.39 6.11
C ASN A 187 5.42 5.82 4.70
N ARG A 188 4.21 5.32 4.43
CA ARG A 188 3.89 4.62 3.18
C ARG A 188 4.02 5.52 1.94
N GLU A 189 3.91 6.84 2.10
CA GLU A 189 3.94 7.83 1.02
C GLU A 189 5.33 8.47 0.81
N SER A 190 6.29 8.17 1.69
CA SER A 190 7.68 8.59 1.60
C SER A 190 8.43 7.69 0.61
N LEU A 191 9.14 8.27 -0.36
CA LEU A 191 9.91 7.56 -1.40
C LEU A 191 11.41 7.64 -1.17
#